data_AF-A0A0C2S5F4-F1
#
_entry.id   AF-A0A0C2S5F4-F1
#
_cell.length_a   1.000
_cell.length_b   1.000
_cell.length_c   1.000
_cell.angle_alpha   90.00
_cell.angle_beta   90.00
_cell.angle_gamma   90.00
#
_symmetry.space_group_name_H-M   'P 1'
#
loop_
_entity.id
_entity.type
_entity.pdbx_description
1 polymer ?
#
loop_
_entity_poly.entity_id
_entity_poly.type
_entity_poly.pdbx_seq_one_letter_code
_entity_poly.pdbx_strand_id
1 'polypeptide(L)' 'IVALEFAGHQVDIDTILKVSIHGVDVTYELRGIIYFGDSHFTSRIIKGNGMTWFHDGIATGNSVTYDGML' A
#
# COMPACT_ATOMS: atom_id res chain seq x y z
N ILE A 1 -6.25 3.37 -4.19
CA ILE A 1 -5.32 2.75 -5.17
C ILE A 1 -4.53 1.64 -4.49
N VAL A 2 -4.14 0.61 -5.25
CA VAL A 2 -3.18 -0.41 -4.84
C VAL A 2 -1.91 -0.22 -5.67
N ALA A 3 -0.77 -0.06 -5.03
CA ALA A 3 0.53 -0.07 -5.68
C ALA A 3 1.13 -1.49 -5.61
N LEU A 4 1.74 -1.94 -6.72
CA LEU A 4 2.41 -3.23 -6.85
C LEU A 4 3.87 -2.98 -7.21
N GLU A 5 4.79 -3.47 -6.38
CA GLU A 5 6.24 -3.29 -6.59
C GLU A 5 6.97 -4.63 -6.63
N PHE A 6 7.93 -4.75 -7.55
CA PHE A 6 8.71 -5.95 -7.84
C PHE A 6 10.20 -5.63 -8.01
N ALA A 7 10.80 -4.83 -7.12
CA ALA A 7 12.25 -4.63 -7.12
C ALA A 7 12.73 -4.27 -5.71
N GLY A 8 13.80 -4.94 -5.25
CA GLY A 8 14.39 -4.79 -3.90
C GLY A 8 15.11 -3.45 -3.66
N HIS A 9 14.49 -2.34 -4.04
CA HIS A 9 14.98 -0.98 -3.83
C HIS A 9 14.12 -0.25 -2.80
N GLN A 10 14.64 0.86 -2.26
CA GLN A 10 13.89 1.77 -1.42
C GLN A 10 12.82 2.45 -2.28
N VAL A 11 11.56 2.06 -2.06
CA VAL A 11 10.43 2.51 -2.87
C VAL A 11 9.93 3.85 -2.32
N ASP A 12 9.83 4.84 -3.20
CA ASP A 12 9.12 6.09 -2.94
C ASP A 12 7.81 6.04 -3.72
N ILE A 13 6.69 5.92 -3.00
CA ILE A 13 5.35 5.77 -3.58
C ILE A 13 4.54 7.01 -3.23
N ASP A 14 4.10 7.74 -4.26
CA ASP A 14 3.14 8.82 -4.08
C ASP A 14 1.85 8.30 -3.44
N THR A 15 1.47 8.90 -2.31
CA THR A 15 0.26 8.51 -1.58
C THR A 15 -1.01 9.07 -2.21
N ILE A 16 -0.88 9.97 -3.19
CA ILE A 16 -1.97 10.68 -3.86
C ILE A 16 -1.79 10.60 -5.37
N LEU A 17 -2.81 10.10 -6.07
CA LEU A 17 -2.92 10.20 -7.53
C LEU A 17 -4.03 11.18 -7.89
N LYS A 18 -3.68 12.24 -8.62
CA LYS A 18 -4.63 13.19 -9.19
C LYS A 18 -4.78 12.94 -10.68
N VAL A 19 -6.01 12.73 -11.14
CA VAL A 19 -6.32 12.45 -12.55
C VAL A 19 -7.58 13.18 -12.96
N SER A 20 -7.56 13.76 -14.15
CA SER A 20 -8.74 14.43 -14.74
C SER A 20 -9.51 13.43 -15.61
N ILE A 21 -10.77 13.16 -15.26
CA ILE A 21 -11.64 12.23 -15.96
C ILE A 21 -12.81 13.04 -16.53
N HIS A 22 -12.90 13.12 -17.86
CA HIS A 22 -13.90 13.95 -18.56
C HIS A 22 -13.95 15.42 -18.11
N GLY A 23 -12.79 15.99 -17.76
CA GLY A 23 -12.66 17.38 -17.28
C GLY A 23 -12.99 17.57 -15.80
N VAL A 24 -13.22 16.48 -15.04
CA VAL A 24 -13.38 16.50 -13.59
C VAL A 24 -12.11 15.98 -12.94
N ASP A 25 -11.51 16.78 -12.07
CA ASP A 25 -10.35 16.36 -11.30
C ASP A 25 -10.76 15.42 -10.17
N VAL A 26 -10.21 14.21 -10.19
CA VAL A 26 -10.43 13.16 -9.21
C VAL A 26 -9.13 12.91 -8.46
N THR A 27 -9.22 12.87 -7.13
CA THR A 27 -8.10 12.54 -6.25
C THR A 27 -8.31 11.15 -5.67
N TYR A 28 -7.32 10.29 -5.82
CA TYR A 28 -7.29 8.97 -5.24
C TYR A 28 -6.18 8.89 -4.19
N GLU A 29 -6.52 8.33 -3.04
CA GLU A 29 -5.56 8.07 -1.97
C GLU A 29 -5.09 6.61 -2.00
N LEU A 30 -3.83 6.40 -1.66
CA LEU A 30 -3.25 5.08 -1.46
C LEU A 30 -3.89 4.42 -0.24
N ARG A 31 -4.40 3.21 -0.42
CA ARG A 31 -5.10 2.45 0.65
C ARG A 31 -4.48 1.10 0.92
N GLY A 32 -3.59 0.64 0.06
CA GLY A 32 -2.79 -0.53 0.32
C GLY A 32 -1.66 -0.68 -0.66
N ILE A 33 -0.67 -1.45 -0.24
CA ILE A 33 0.53 -1.77 -1.00
C ILE A 33 0.72 -3.27 -0.89
N ILE A 34 0.95 -3.95 -2.00
CA ILE A 34 1.38 -5.35 -2.02
C ILE A 34 2.74 -5.37 -2.72
N TYR A 35 3.74 -5.91 -2.06
CA TYR A 35 5.11 -5.91 -2.59
C TYR A 35 5.75 -7.28 -2.41
N PHE A 36 6.57 -7.63 -3.38
CA PHE A 36 7.28 -8.90 -3.44
C PHE A 36 8.75 -8.70 -3.10
N GLY A 37 9.23 -9.45 -2.11
CA GLY A 37 10.64 -9.47 -1.70
C GLY A 37 10.99 -10.83 -1.12
N ASP A 38 12.25 -11.26 -1.26
CA ASP A 38 12.74 -12.54 -0.70
C ASP A 38 11.85 -13.75 -1.02
N SER A 39 11.36 -13.83 -2.26
CA SER A 39 10.47 -14.89 -2.75
C SER A 39 9.09 -14.97 -2.08
N HIS A 40 8.62 -13.86 -1.51
CA HIS A 40 7.41 -13.83 -0.70
C HIS A 40 6.65 -12.49 -0.84
N PHE A 41 5.31 -12.53 -0.79
CA PHE A 41 4.45 -11.35 -0.88
C PHE A 41 4.00 -10.88 0.49
N THR A 42 4.26 -9.62 0.80
CA THR A 42 3.71 -8.95 1.98
C THR A 42 2.84 -7.78 1.55
N SER A 43 2.04 -7.26 2.49
CA SER A 43 1.19 -6.11 2.21
C SER A 43 1.08 -5.15 3.38
N ARG A 44 0.70 -3.91 3.04
CA ARG A 44 0.33 -2.85 3.98
C ARG A 44 -1.08 -2.36 3.65
N ILE A 45 -1.90 -2.16 4.67
CA ILE A 45 -3.24 -1.61 4.57
C ILE A 45 -3.24 -0.25 5.27
N ILE A 46 -3.62 0.81 4.54
CA ILE A 46 -3.52 2.20 5.00
C ILE A 46 -4.94 2.76 5.20
N LYS A 47 -5.27 3.12 6.45
CA LYS A 47 -6.58 3.68 6.81
C LYS A 47 -6.67 5.18 6.52
N GLY A 48 -7.90 5.71 6.60
CA GLY A 48 -8.26 7.13 6.44
C GLY A 48 -7.35 8.11 7.17
N ASN A 49 -6.87 7.70 8.34
CA ASN A 49 -6.08 8.47 9.27
C ASN A 49 -4.57 8.18 9.21
N GLY A 50 -4.10 7.52 8.15
CA GLY A 50 -2.69 7.14 7.98
C GLY A 50 -2.25 5.91 8.77
N MET A 51 -3.10 5.35 9.66
CA MET A 51 -2.76 4.12 10.36
C MET A 51 -2.53 2.96 9.38
N THR A 52 -1.37 2.35 9.49
CA THR A 52 -0.91 1.31 8.58
C THR A 52 -0.82 -0.04 9.30
N TRP A 53 -1.27 -1.08 8.61
CA TRP A 53 -1.29 -2.46 9.12
C TRP A 53 -0.55 -3.37 8.16
N PHE A 54 0.41 -4.15 8.65
CA PHE A 54 1.21 -5.10 7.91
C PHE A 54 0.55 -6.49 7.90
N HIS A 55 0.65 -7.16 6.76
CA HIS A 55 0.30 -8.56 6.59
C HIS A 55 1.44 -9.28 5.91
N ASP A 56 1.95 -10.33 6.55
CA ASP A 56 3.13 -11.07 6.10
C ASP A 56 2.77 -12.19 5.10
N GLY A 57 1.57 -12.27 4.56
CA GLY A 57 1.13 -13.28 3.58
C GLY A 57 1.16 -14.77 3.98
N ILE A 58 1.94 -15.14 5.01
CA ILE A 58 2.19 -16.50 5.52
C ILE A 58 2.14 -16.44 7.05
N ALA A 59 3.06 -15.72 7.72
CA ALA A 59 3.20 -15.84 9.17
C ALA A 59 2.04 -15.22 9.95
N THR A 60 1.41 -14.17 9.41
CA THR A 60 0.26 -13.52 10.06
C THR A 60 -1.06 -14.28 9.90
N GLY A 61 -1.12 -15.30 9.04
CA GLY A 61 -2.35 -16.04 8.74
C GLY A 61 -3.49 -15.11 8.32
N ASN A 62 -4.60 -15.11 9.07
CA ASN A 62 -5.77 -14.24 8.82
C ASN A 62 -5.71 -12.89 9.58
N SER A 63 -4.60 -12.60 10.25
CA SER A 63 -4.44 -11.40 11.08
C SER A 63 -3.54 -10.35 10.42
N VAL A 64 -3.56 -9.14 10.96
CA VAL A 64 -2.68 -8.04 10.57
C VAL A 64 -2.04 -7.44 11.81
N THR A 65 -0.83 -6.90 11.68
CA THR A 65 -0.10 -6.24 12.76
C THR A 65 -0.02 -4.74 12.51
N TYR A 66 -0.08 -3.93 13.56
CA TYR A 66 0.08 -2.48 13.40
C TYR A 66 1.54 -2.15 13.05
N ASP A 67 1.73 -1.37 11.98
CA ASP A 67 3.05 -1.06 11.40
C ASP A 67 3.41 0.44 11.52
N GLY A 68 2.53 1.24 12.12
CA GLY A 68 2.76 2.66 12.36
C GLY A 68 1.85 3.58 11.55
N MET A 69 2.35 4.79 11.31
CA MET A 69 1.68 5.84 10.54
C MET A 69 2.48 6.13 9.27
N LEU A 70 1.77 6.29 8.16
CA LEU A 70 2.30 6.79 6.90
C LEU A 70 2.13 8.31 6.81
#